data_AF-A0A0A8Y224-F1
#
_entry.id   AF-A0A0A8Y224-F1
#
_cell.length_a   1.000
_cell.length_b   1.000
_cell.length_c   1.000
_cell.angle_alpha   90.00
_cell.angle_beta   90.00
_cell.angle_gamma   90.00
#
_symmetry.space_group_name_H-M   'P 1'
#
loop_
_entity.id
_entity.type
_entity.pdbx_description
1 polymer ?
#
loop_
_entity_poly.entity_id
_entity_poly.type
_entity_poly.pdbx_seq_one_letter_code
_entity_poly.pdbx_strand_id
1 'polypeptide(L)'
;MHSAPVRVPVWPGKAPRRVEDGRGARQADESDEEEGEDMVPPHVVAARRHARSSSVLEGAGRTLKGRDLRRVRNAVLRQTGFLDL
;
A
#
# COMPACT_ATOMS: atom_id res chain seq x y z
N MET A 1 -25.34 1.14 -19.22
CA MET A 1 -24.60 -0.03 -18.70
C MET A 1 -24.45 0.16 -17.20
N HIS A 2 -25.14 -0.63 -16.37
CA HIS A 2 -24.91 -0.63 -14.92
C HIS A 2 -23.88 -1.71 -14.60
N SER A 3 -22.85 -1.37 -13.80
CA SER A 3 -21.90 -2.35 -13.30
C SER A 3 -22.59 -3.30 -12.31
N ALA A 4 -22.27 -4.58 -12.35
CA ALA A 4 -22.69 -5.53 -11.33
C ALA A 4 -22.11 -5.15 -9.95
N PRO A 5 -22.81 -5.46 -8.85
CA PRO A 5 -22.33 -5.13 -7.50
C PRO A 5 -21.01 -5.85 -7.19
N VAL A 6 -20.04 -5.11 -6.62
CA VAL A 6 -18.75 -5.64 -6.18
C VAL A 6 -18.86 -6.08 -4.72
N ARG A 7 -18.57 -7.35 -4.42
CA ARG A 7 -18.50 -7.87 -3.05
C ARG A 7 -17.22 -7.35 -2.38
N VAL A 8 -17.37 -6.40 -1.46
CA VAL A 8 -16.26 -5.91 -0.63
C VAL A 8 -16.11 -6.85 0.56
N PRO A 9 -14.92 -7.42 0.82
CA PRO A 9 -14.70 -8.23 2.02
C PRO A 9 -14.93 -7.38 3.27
N VAL A 10 -15.74 -7.89 4.19
CA VAL A 10 -16.00 -7.24 5.48
C VAL A 10 -14.79 -7.46 6.38
N TRP A 11 -14.23 -6.37 6.89
CA TRP A 11 -13.11 -6.42 7.83
C TRP A 11 -13.58 -7.06 9.15
N PRO A 12 -12.98 -8.18 9.63
CA PRO A 12 -13.47 -8.86 10.83
C PRO A 12 -13.28 -8.04 12.11
N GLY A 13 -12.31 -7.14 12.16
CA GLY A 13 -12.08 -6.31 13.34
C GLY A 13 -12.76 -4.94 13.25
N LYS A 14 -14.04 -4.82 13.61
CA LYS A 14 -14.65 -3.88 14.59
C LYS A 14 -16.14 -4.26 14.75
N ALA A 15 -16.49 -5.01 15.79
CA ALA A 15 -17.88 -5.00 16.26
C ALA A 15 -18.30 -3.53 16.51
N PRO A 16 -19.54 -3.11 16.20
CA PRO A 16 -19.99 -1.77 16.57
C PRO A 16 -19.94 -1.69 18.10
N ARG A 17 -18.89 -1.06 18.63
CA ARG A 17 -18.83 -0.68 20.03
C ARG A 17 -20.02 0.24 20.24
N ARG A 18 -20.96 -0.24 21.06
CA ARG A 18 -22.06 0.56 21.58
C ARG A 18 -21.47 1.89 22.03
N VAL A 19 -21.96 2.97 21.45
CA VAL A 19 -21.52 4.33 21.74
C VAL A 19 -21.86 4.60 23.20
N GLU A 20 -20.84 4.60 24.05
CA GLU A 20 -20.89 5.23 25.36
C GLU A 20 -19.76 6.26 25.38
N ASP A 21 -20.15 7.47 25.73
CA ASP A 21 -19.40 8.71 25.68
C ASP A 21 -18.00 8.64 26.31
N GLY A 22 -17.07 9.40 25.73
CA GLY A 22 -15.97 9.99 26.52
C GLY A 22 -14.55 9.73 26.00
N ARG A 23 -14.04 10.76 25.30
CA ARG A 23 -12.65 11.23 25.30
C ARG A 23 -11.51 10.22 25.11
N GLY A 24 -10.85 10.34 23.95
CA GLY A 24 -9.40 10.56 23.95
C GLY A 24 -8.51 9.36 23.64
N ALA A 25 -7.71 9.56 22.58
CA ALA A 25 -6.34 9.07 22.42
C ALA A 25 -6.09 7.55 22.33
N ARG A 26 -5.81 7.13 21.09
CA ARG A 26 -4.62 6.36 20.70
C ARG A 26 -4.13 5.32 21.73
N GLN A 27 -4.56 4.08 21.53
CA GLN A 27 -3.70 2.94 21.80
C GLN A 27 -3.90 1.95 20.67
N ALA A 28 -3.02 2.05 19.68
CA ALA A 28 -2.71 0.95 18.79
C ALA A 28 -1.78 0.02 19.57
N ASP A 29 -1.88 -1.27 19.24
CA ASP A 29 -1.04 -2.37 19.73
C ASP A 29 -1.61 -3.12 20.93
N GLU A 30 -2.45 -4.12 20.65
CA GLU A 30 -2.38 -5.40 21.36
C GLU A 30 -2.54 -6.50 20.33
N SER A 31 -1.50 -7.32 20.25
CA SER A 31 -1.31 -8.50 19.43
C SER A 31 -2.49 -9.46 19.52
N ASP A 32 -3.03 -9.85 18.36
CA ASP A 32 -3.71 -11.14 18.25
C ASP A 32 -2.83 -12.01 17.36
N GLU A 33 -2.04 -12.85 18.02
CA GLU A 33 -1.38 -14.00 17.43
C GLU A 33 -2.46 -15.04 17.09
N GLU A 34 -3.25 -14.79 16.04
CA GLU A 34 -4.07 -15.84 15.44
C GLU A 34 -3.56 -16.17 14.04
N GLU A 35 -3.13 -17.42 13.93
CA GLU A 35 -2.54 -18.10 12.79
C GLU A 35 -3.56 -18.21 11.64
N GLY A 36 -3.87 -17.08 11.01
CA GLY A 36 -4.75 -17.00 9.85
C GLY A 36 -4.48 -15.70 9.11
N GLU A 37 -3.60 -15.76 8.10
CA GLU A 37 -3.15 -14.63 7.24
C GLU A 37 -3.78 -13.28 7.60
N ASP A 38 -3.19 -12.57 8.57
CA ASP A 38 -3.67 -11.26 9.02
C ASP A 38 -3.88 -10.35 7.81
N MET A 39 -5.14 -10.15 7.42
CA MET A 39 -5.49 -9.25 6.34
C MET A 39 -4.92 -7.88 6.72
N VAL A 40 -4.00 -7.34 5.94
CA VAL A 40 -3.38 -6.03 6.19
C VAL A 40 -4.23 -4.95 5.53
N PRO A 41 -4.60 -3.86 6.25
CA PRO A 41 -5.46 -2.85 5.67
C PRO A 41 -4.79 -2.22 4.44
N PRO A 42 -5.54 -1.86 3.39
CA PRO A 42 -4.95 -1.36 2.15
C PRO A 42 -4.08 -0.11 2.37
N HIS A 43 -4.43 0.75 3.34
CA HIS A 43 -3.65 1.93 3.67
C HIS A 43 -2.30 1.61 4.36
N VAL A 44 -2.23 0.52 5.15
CA VAL A 44 -0.98 0.05 5.76
C VAL A 44 -0.04 -0.51 4.68
N VAL A 45 -0.57 -1.28 3.73
CA VAL A 45 0.19 -1.74 2.56
C VAL A 45 0.69 -0.56 1.72
N ALA A 46 -0.16 0.44 1.50
CA ALA A 46 0.22 1.65 0.77
C ALA A 46 1.34 2.43 1.48
N ALA A 47 1.25 2.61 2.79
CA ALA A 47 2.28 3.27 3.59
C ALA A 47 3.62 2.51 3.55
N ARG A 48 3.59 1.18 3.72
CA ARG A 48 4.79 0.32 3.59
C ARG A 48 5.46 0.46 2.21
N ARG A 49 4.67 0.59 1.14
CA ARG A 49 5.18 0.83 -0.23
C ARG A 49 5.79 2.23 -0.38
N HIS A 50 5.17 3.24 0.22
CA HIS A 50 5.67 4.62 0.19
C HIS A 50 7.02 4.77 0.91
N ALA A 51 7.17 4.08 2.06
CA ALA A 51 8.43 4.05 2.82
C ALA A 51 9.60 3.42 2.04
N ARG A 52 9.32 2.59 1.03
CA ARG A 52 10.33 1.96 0.15
C ARG A 52 10.59 2.74 -1.15
N SER A 53 10.11 3.98 -1.26
CA SER A 53 10.31 4.78 -2.46
C SER A 53 11.77 5.24 -2.59
N SER A 54 12.34 5.09 -3.79
CA SER A 54 13.69 5.56 -4.11
C SER A 54 13.65 6.86 -4.95
N SER A 55 14.76 7.59 -4.96
CA SER A 55 14.95 8.78 -5.80
C SER A 55 16.36 8.90 -6.29
N VAL A 56 16.52 9.38 -7.52
CA VAL A 56 17.83 9.55 -8.16
C VAL A 56 17.89 10.94 -8.77
N LEU A 57 19.01 11.64 -8.56
CA LEU A 57 19.28 12.89 -9.25
C LEU A 57 19.79 12.56 -10.67
N GLU A 58 19.04 12.95 -11.68
CA GLU A 58 19.49 12.97 -13.06
C GLU A 58 20.19 14.31 -13.32
N GLY A 59 21.10 14.35 -14.30
CA GLY A 59 21.86 15.55 -14.66
C GLY A 59 20.98 16.81 -14.83
N ALA A 60 21.62 17.98 -14.77
CA ALA A 60 20.95 19.29 -14.72
C ALA A 60 19.99 19.48 -13.53
N GLY A 61 20.15 18.70 -12.45
CA GLY A 61 19.46 18.92 -11.17
C GLY A 61 18.02 18.40 -11.11
N ARG A 62 17.57 17.65 -12.12
CA ARG A 62 16.22 17.05 -12.09
C ARG A 62 16.26 15.77 -11.25
N THR A 63 15.32 15.61 -10.32
CA THR A 63 15.21 14.37 -9.53
C THR A 63 14.14 13.47 -10.12
N LEU A 64 14.52 12.25 -10.47
CA LEU A 64 13.58 11.19 -10.84
C LEU A 64 12.92 10.63 -9.59
N LYS A 65 11.59 10.54 -9.62
CA LYS A 65 10.77 10.00 -8.52
C LYS A 65 9.73 9.05 -9.09
N GLY A 66 9.29 8.09 -8.27
CA GLY A 66 8.09 7.30 -8.49
C GLY A 66 7.89 6.80 -9.92
N ARG A 67 7.02 7.48 -10.68
CA ARG A 67 6.65 7.13 -12.06
C ARG A 67 7.84 7.16 -13.02
N ASP A 68 8.70 8.16 -12.94
CA ASP A 68 9.79 8.31 -13.91
C ASP A 68 10.88 7.28 -13.69
N LEU A 69 11.19 6.97 -12.42
CA LEU A 69 12.05 5.82 -12.10
C LEU A 69 11.48 4.50 -12.60
N ARG A 70 10.16 4.30 -12.49
CA ARG A 70 9.49 3.12 -13.04
C ARG A 70 9.66 3.00 -14.55
N ARG A 71 9.58 4.11 -15.28
CA ARG A 71 9.80 4.16 -16.74
C ARG A 71 11.24 3.76 -17.08
N VAL A 72 12.22 4.39 -16.44
CA VAL A 72 13.65 4.08 -16.65
C VAL A 72 13.94 2.62 -16.35
N ARG A 73 13.50 2.12 -15.19
CA ARG A 73 13.66 0.70 -14.82
C ARG A 73 13.07 -0.22 -15.87
N ASN A 74 11.83 0.01 -16.30
CA ASN A 74 11.19 -0.84 -17.30
C ASN A 74 11.91 -0.76 -18.65
N ALA A 75 12.42 0.41 -19.05
CA ALA A 75 13.21 0.56 -20.26
C ALA A 75 14.51 -0.25 -20.19
N VAL A 76 15.25 -0.17 -19.08
CA VAL A 76 16.47 -0.96 -18.85
C VAL A 76 16.16 -2.45 -18.90
N LEU A 77 15.12 -2.91 -18.20
CA LEU A 77 14.75 -4.33 -18.15
C LEU A 77 14.33 -4.90 -19.51
N ARG A 78 13.67 -4.10 -20.37
CA ARG A 78 13.40 -4.48 -21.75
C ARG A 78 14.68 -4.50 -22.59
N GLN A 79 15.49 -3.44 -22.50
CA GLN A 79 16.75 -3.33 -23.24
C GLN A 79 17.72 -4.48 -22.95
N THR A 80 17.68 -5.00 -21.72
CA THR A 80 18.51 -6.12 -21.25
C THR A 80 17.83 -7.48 -21.40
N GLY A 81 16.60 -7.52 -21.93
CA GLY A 81 15.87 -8.76 -22.22
C GLY A 81 15.22 -9.43 -21.00
N PHE A 82 15.24 -8.83 -19.81
CA PHE A 82 14.61 -9.41 -18.61
C PHE A 82 13.07 -9.43 -18.65
N LEU A 83 12.45 -8.54 -19.43
CA LEU A 83 10.98 -8.45 -19.56
C LEU A 83 10.46 -8.87 -20.95
N ASP A 84 11.35 -9.26 -21.86
CA ASP A 84 11.02 -9.65 -23.23
C ASP A 84 11.17 -11.18 -23.46
N LEU A 85 11.18 -11.97 -22.36
CA LEU A 85 11.16 -13.43 -22.32
C LEU A 85 9.74 -13.99 -22.26
#